data_AF-A0A2D6GLS0-F1
#
_entry.id   AF-A0A2D6GLS0-F1
#
_cell.length_a   1.000
_cell.length_b   1.000
_cell.length_c   1.000
_cell.angle_alpha   90.00
_cell.angle_beta   90.00
_cell.angle_gamma   90.00
#
_symmetry.space_group_name_H-M   'P 1'
#
loop_
_entity.id
_entity.type
_entity.pdbx_description
1 polymer ?
#
loop_
_entity_poly.entity_id
_entity_poly.type
_entity_poly.pdbx_seq_one_letter_code
_entity_poly.pdbx_strand_id
1 'polypeptide(L)'
;AGKLTGMALRVPTANVSVVDLTVRVSRSTSYAAINQTMREASEGPMKEILGYTEEDVVSSDFNGNRMSSIYDAGAGIGLTDRFFKLISWYDNEMGYSCRLIDLIEYMEQA
;
A
#
# COMPACT_ATOMS: atom_id res chain seq x y z
N ALA A 1 -15.77 6.45 -11.38
CA ALA A 1 -15.86 7.43 -10.28
C ALA A 1 -16.90 6.98 -9.25
N GLY A 2 -16.82 7.42 -7.99
CA GLY A 2 -17.85 7.18 -6.96
C GLY A 2 -17.82 5.83 -6.22
N LYS A 3 -16.76 5.02 -6.38
CA LYS A 3 -16.64 3.70 -5.74
C LYS A 3 -15.82 3.69 -4.44
N LEU A 4 -15.07 4.75 -4.18
CA LEU A 4 -14.17 4.86 -3.05
C LEU A 4 -14.41 6.20 -2.35
N THR A 5 -14.44 6.15 -1.03
CA THR A 5 -14.41 7.28 -0.09
C THR A 5 -13.67 6.79 1.16
N GLY A 6 -13.37 7.67 2.10
CA GLY A 6 -12.71 7.30 3.33
C GLY A 6 -12.73 8.43 4.37
N MET A 7 -12.03 8.18 5.46
CA MET A 7 -11.74 9.16 6.50
C MET A 7 -10.31 8.95 6.99
N ALA A 8 -9.81 9.87 7.82
CA ALA A 8 -8.51 9.74 8.45
C ALA A 8 -8.63 9.95 9.96
N LEU A 9 -7.78 9.24 10.70
CA LEU A 9 -7.56 9.44 12.13
C LEU A 9 -6.11 9.84 12.33
N ARG A 10 -5.91 11.00 12.97
CA ARG A 10 -4.57 11.46 13.35
C ARG A 10 -4.21 10.85 14.70
N VAL A 11 -3.00 10.33 14.80
CA VAL A 11 -2.44 9.72 16.01
C VAL A 11 -1.11 10.41 16.33
N PRO A 12 -0.57 10.31 17.56
CA PRO A 12 0.64 11.04 17.96
C PRO A 12 1.94 10.39 17.45
N THR A 13 1.97 9.90 16.21
CA THR A 13 3.19 9.49 15.51
C THR A 13 3.64 10.64 14.60
N ALA A 14 4.94 10.93 14.59
CA ALA A 14 5.48 12.06 13.81
C ALA A 14 5.49 11.79 12.30
N ASN A 15 5.74 10.55 11.91
CA ASN A 15 5.86 10.13 10.53
C ASN A 15 5.34 8.71 10.36
N VAL A 16 5.21 8.30 9.10
CA VAL A 16 4.64 7.05 8.62
C VAL A 16 3.16 6.95 8.93
N SER A 17 2.43 6.59 7.88
CA SER A 17 0.99 6.41 7.90
C SER A 17 0.64 5.03 7.35
N VAL A 18 -0.60 4.60 7.59
CA VAL A 18 -1.12 3.32 7.11
C VAL A 18 -2.49 3.51 6.49
N VAL A 19 -2.73 2.83 5.38
CA VAL A 19 -4.05 2.69 4.76
C VAL A 19 -4.66 1.38 5.20
N ASP A 20 -5.90 1.46 5.69
CA ASP A 20 -6.82 0.33 5.84
C ASP A 20 -7.87 0.43 4.73
N LEU A 21 -7.76 -0.41 3.71
CA LEU A 21 -8.71 -0.49 2.61
C LEU A 21 -9.67 -1.66 2.83
N THR A 22 -10.89 -1.35 3.24
CA THR A 22 -11.98 -2.32 3.25
C THR A 22 -12.72 -2.31 1.92
N VAL A 23 -12.68 -3.44 1.19
CA VAL A 23 -13.14 -3.52 -0.20
C VAL A 23 -14.02 -4.75 -0.46
N ARG A 24 -15.03 -4.56 -1.32
CA ARG A 24 -15.82 -5.65 -1.90
C ARG A 24 -15.43 -5.87 -3.35
N VAL A 25 -14.95 -7.07 -3.68
CA VAL A 25 -14.52 -7.43 -5.04
C VAL A 25 -15.64 -8.05 -5.87
N SER A 26 -15.59 -7.84 -7.18
CA SER A 26 -16.62 -8.32 -8.12
C SER A 26 -16.46 -9.79 -8.53
N ARG A 27 -15.29 -10.37 -8.29
CA ARG A 27 -14.99 -11.79 -8.53
C ARG A 27 -14.53 -12.42 -7.23
N SER A 28 -15.04 -13.61 -6.92
CA SER A 28 -14.61 -14.38 -5.76
C SER A 28 -13.11 -14.65 -5.85
N THR A 29 -12.40 -14.52 -4.74
CA THR A 29 -10.97 -14.82 -4.62
C THR A 29 -10.63 -15.27 -3.19
N SER A 30 -9.41 -15.74 -2.96
CA SER A 30 -8.88 -16.02 -1.63
C SER A 30 -7.91 -14.93 -1.19
N TYR A 31 -7.73 -14.77 0.12
CA TYR A 31 -6.72 -13.84 0.66
C TYR A 31 -5.29 -14.22 0.22
N ALA A 32 -4.99 -15.52 0.14
CA ALA A 32 -3.73 -16.00 -0.39
C ALA A 32 -3.50 -15.59 -1.86
N ALA A 33 -4.53 -15.63 -2.71
CA ALA A 33 -4.43 -15.18 -4.09
C ALA A 33 -4.23 -13.66 -4.19
N ILE A 34 -4.82 -12.87 -3.28
CA ILE A 34 -4.56 -11.43 -3.18
C ILE A 34 -3.09 -11.19 -2.81
N ASN A 35 -2.59 -11.85 -1.76
CA ASN A 35 -1.19 -11.72 -1.32
C ASN A 35 -0.22 -12.06 -2.46
N GLN A 36 -0.45 -13.17 -3.16
CA GLN A 36 0.35 -13.57 -4.32
C GLN A 36 0.34 -12.50 -5.42
N THR A 37 -0.84 -11.94 -5.74
CA THR A 37 -0.97 -10.88 -6.76
C THR A 37 -0.23 -9.61 -6.35
N MET A 38 -0.30 -9.22 -5.07
CA MET A 38 0.41 -8.05 -4.54
C MET A 38 1.92 -8.25 -4.59
N ARG A 39 2.41 -9.45 -4.23
CA ARG A 39 3.82 -9.82 -4.33
C ARG A 39 4.31 -9.73 -5.77
N GLU A 40 3.63 -10.38 -6.71
CA GLU A 40 3.98 -10.34 -8.14
C GLU A 40 4.00 -8.92 -8.70
N ALA A 41 3.03 -8.08 -8.32
CA ALA A 41 3.00 -6.68 -8.72
C ALA A 41 4.21 -5.90 -8.16
N SER A 42 4.53 -6.10 -6.88
CA SER A 42 5.64 -5.44 -6.19
C SER A 42 7.02 -5.85 -6.71
N GLU A 43 7.18 -7.11 -7.14
CA GLU A 43 8.44 -7.63 -7.68
C GLU A 43 8.57 -7.40 -9.20
N GLY A 44 7.47 -7.08 -9.87
CA GLY A 44 7.40 -6.89 -11.32
C GLY A 44 7.03 -5.46 -11.74
N PRO A 45 5.82 -5.24 -12.29
CA PRO A 45 5.46 -3.98 -12.96
C PRO A 45 5.42 -2.75 -12.04
N MET A 46 5.31 -2.94 -10.72
CA MET A 46 5.27 -1.85 -9.74
C MET A 46 6.50 -1.82 -8.84
N LYS A 47 7.60 -2.47 -9.25
CA LYS A 47 8.84 -2.48 -8.49
C LYS A 47 9.29 -1.05 -8.15
N GLU A 48 9.78 -0.87 -6.92
CA GLU A 48 10.21 0.41 -6.33
C GLU A 48 9.07 1.41 -6.03
N ILE A 49 7.84 1.13 -6.47
CA ILE A 49 6.64 1.91 -6.14
C ILE A 49 5.79 1.19 -5.09
N LEU A 50 5.55 -0.11 -5.30
CA LEU A 50 4.85 -1.01 -4.40
C LEU A 50 5.87 -1.97 -3.76
N GLY A 51 5.89 -2.02 -2.43
CA GLY A 51 6.57 -3.05 -1.65
C GLY A 51 5.59 -4.11 -1.15
N TYR A 52 6.14 -5.24 -0.71
CA TYR A 52 5.41 -6.36 -0.10
C TYR A 52 6.21 -6.86 1.10
N THR A 53 5.55 -7.11 2.23
CA THR A 53 6.18 -7.72 3.41
C THR A 53 5.26 -8.75 4.07
N GLU A 54 5.90 -9.74 4.70
CA GLU A 54 5.29 -10.76 5.57
C GLU A 54 5.87 -10.70 7.00
N GLU A 55 6.74 -9.73 7.27
CA GLU A 55 7.38 -9.55 8.57
C GLU A 55 6.43 -8.86 9.56
N ASP A 56 6.63 -9.11 10.86
CA ASP A 56 5.90 -8.44 11.95
C ASP A 56 6.41 -7.00 12.14
N VAL A 57 5.99 -6.12 11.23
CA VAL A 57 6.44 -4.73 11.13
C VAL A 57 5.56 -3.76 11.92
N VAL A 58 6.11 -2.58 12.21
CA VAL A 58 5.41 -1.42 12.77
C VAL A 58 5.76 -0.15 12.01
N SER A 59 5.05 0.95 12.29
CA SER A 59 5.25 2.24 11.61
C SER A 59 6.71 2.70 11.51
N SER A 60 7.50 2.55 12.58
CA SER A 60 8.88 3.06 12.63
C SER A 60 9.82 2.37 11.63
N ASP A 61 9.50 1.15 11.22
CA ASP A 61 10.33 0.35 10.30
C ASP A 61 10.33 0.93 8.87
N PHE A 62 9.37 1.82 8.58
CA PHE A 62 9.21 2.45 7.26
C PHE A 62 9.73 3.89 7.19
N ASN A 63 10.32 4.43 8.27
CA ASN A 63 10.90 5.78 8.21
C ASN A 63 12.02 5.87 7.15
N GLY A 64 11.92 6.83 6.25
CA GLY A 64 12.84 7.02 5.14
C GLY A 64 12.63 6.04 3.98
N ASN A 65 11.58 5.21 4.02
CA ASN A 65 11.25 4.33 2.91
C ASN A 65 10.79 5.17 1.69
N ARG A 66 11.30 4.83 0.50
CA ARG A 66 11.06 5.56 -0.74
C ARG A 66 9.88 5.03 -1.56
N MET A 67 9.35 3.86 -1.21
CA MET A 67 8.20 3.28 -1.90
C MET A 67 6.93 4.04 -1.52
N SER A 68 5.97 4.10 -2.45
CA SER A 68 4.70 4.81 -2.22
C SER A 68 3.72 4.03 -1.35
N SER A 69 3.87 2.70 -1.31
CA SER A 69 2.94 1.79 -0.69
C SER A 69 3.67 0.49 -0.37
N ILE A 70 3.58 0.00 0.85
CA ILE A 70 4.16 -1.29 1.26
C ILE A 70 3.03 -2.16 1.80
N TYR A 71 2.62 -3.15 1.01
CA TYR A 71 1.56 -4.07 1.38
C TYR A 71 2.00 -4.99 2.53
N ASP A 72 1.22 -4.99 3.59
CA ASP A 72 1.42 -5.83 4.77
C ASP A 72 0.51 -7.05 4.69
N ALA A 73 1.09 -8.18 4.28
CA ALA A 73 0.34 -9.40 4.04
C ALA A 73 -0.20 -10.02 5.33
N GLY A 74 0.44 -9.77 6.47
CA GLY A 74 0.10 -10.30 7.78
C GLY A 74 -0.97 -9.50 8.51
N ALA A 75 -1.08 -8.19 8.27
CA ALA A 75 -1.99 -7.31 8.99
C ALA A 75 -3.43 -7.25 8.41
N GLY A 76 -3.63 -7.63 7.14
CA GLY A 76 -4.96 -7.66 6.52
C GLY A 76 -5.79 -8.90 6.93
N ILE A 77 -7.08 -8.89 6.56
CA ILE A 77 -7.99 -9.99 6.89
C ILE A 77 -9.14 -10.09 5.88
N GLY A 78 -9.51 -11.33 5.52
CA GLY A 78 -10.68 -11.63 4.71
C GLY A 78 -11.88 -12.05 5.56
N LEU A 79 -13.07 -11.52 5.26
CA LEU A 79 -14.33 -11.95 5.89
C LEU A 79 -15.08 -12.98 5.04
N THR A 80 -15.12 -12.76 3.72
CA THR A 80 -15.69 -13.69 2.74
C THR A 80 -14.80 -13.76 1.52
N ASP A 81 -15.12 -14.63 0.56
CA ASP A 81 -14.43 -14.70 -0.74
C ASP A 81 -14.55 -13.42 -1.60
N ARG A 82 -15.30 -12.42 -1.12
CA ARG A 82 -15.56 -11.16 -1.82
C ARG A 82 -15.36 -9.92 -0.98
N PHE A 83 -15.01 -10.03 0.30
CA PHE A 83 -14.94 -8.89 1.22
C PHE A 83 -13.69 -8.96 2.09
N PHE A 84 -12.82 -7.97 1.93
CA PHE A 84 -11.46 -7.99 2.46
C PHE A 84 -11.09 -6.64 3.07
N LYS A 85 -10.23 -6.69 4.07
CA LYS A 85 -9.47 -5.56 4.60
C LYS A 85 -8.01 -5.75 4.21
N LEU A 86 -7.44 -4.77 3.52
CA LEU A 86 -6.06 -4.76 3.03
C LEU A 86 -5.30 -3.63 3.72
N ILE A 87 -4.08 -3.91 4.17
CA ILE A 87 -3.24 -2.96 4.91
C ILE A 87 -2.04 -2.59 4.05
N SER A 88 -1.72 -1.29 4.01
CA SER A 88 -0.52 -0.80 3.34
C SER A 88 0.10 0.39 4.06
N TRP A 89 1.39 0.30 4.33
CA TRP A 89 2.19 1.35 4.95
C TRP A 89 2.74 2.33 3.92
N TYR A 90 3.01 3.55 4.35
CA TYR A 90 3.74 4.53 3.55
C TYR A 90 4.40 5.57 4.45
N ASP A 91 5.64 5.91 4.13
CA ASP A 91 6.24 7.14 4.64
C ASP A 91 5.60 8.31 3.89
N ASN A 92 4.71 9.03 4.59
CA ASN A 92 3.94 10.14 4.03
C ASN A 92 4.81 11.36 3.66
N GLU A 93 6.06 11.43 4.12
CA GLU A 93 7.00 12.48 3.73
C GLU A 93 7.93 11.99 2.62
N MET A 94 8.68 10.90 2.86
CA MET A 94 9.74 10.44 1.97
C MET A 94 9.20 9.82 0.68
N GLY A 95 8.28 8.85 0.78
CA GLY A 95 7.74 8.15 -0.38
C GLY A 95 7.06 9.13 -1.35
N TYR A 96 6.29 10.08 -0.82
CA TYR A 96 5.65 11.12 -1.64
C TYR A 96 6.66 12.07 -2.27
N SER A 97 7.69 12.50 -1.53
CA SER A 97 8.75 13.36 -2.07
C SER A 97 9.49 12.71 -3.23
N CYS A 98 9.79 11.40 -3.15
CA CYS A 98 10.36 10.65 -4.27
C CYS A 98 9.43 10.66 -5.50
N ARG A 99 8.12 10.44 -5.32
CA ARG A 99 7.16 10.48 -6.43
C ARG A 99 7.06 11.83 -7.12
N LEU A 100 7.27 12.94 -6.39
CA LEU A 100 7.33 14.27 -7.01
C LEU A 100 8.53 14.39 -7.95
N ILE A 101 9.69 13.88 -7.56
CA ILE A 101 10.90 13.89 -8.40
C ILE A 101 10.67 12.99 -9.62
N ASP A 102 10.19 11.77 -9.43
CA ASP A 102 9.91 10.83 -10.53
C ASP A 102 8.94 11.43 -11.56
N LEU A 103 7.91 12.17 -11.09
CA LEU A 103 6.97 12.84 -11.98
C LEU A 103 7.61 13.98 -12.77
N ILE A 104 8.51 14.76 -12.15
CA ILE A 104 9.25 15.83 -12.83
C ILE A 104 10.13 15.23 -13.93
N GLU A 105 10.89 14.18 -13.64
CA GLU A 105 11.72 13.48 -14.62
C GLU A 105 10.89 12.91 -15.77
N TYR A 106 9.72 12.33 -15.46
CA TYR A 106 8.79 11.84 -16.47
C TYR A 106 8.29 12.97 -17.39
N MET A 107 7.92 14.12 -16.82
CA MET A 107 7.45 15.28 -17.58
C MET A 107 8.55 15.92 -18.44
N GLU A 108 9.82 15.83 -18.04
CA GLU A 108 10.95 16.30 -18.85
C GLU A 108 11.23 15.39 -20.05
N GLN A 109 11.04 14.08 -19.89
CA GLN A 109 11.30 13.08 -20.93
C GLN A 109 10.13 12.89 -21.92
N ALA A 110 8.94 13.37 -21.58
CA ALA A 110 7.70 13.27 -22.37
C ALA A 110 7.56 14.40 -23.40
#